data_AF-A0A149RLM7-F1
#
_entry.id   AF-A0A149RLM7-F1
#
_cell.length_a   1.000
_cell.length_b   1.000
_cell.length_c   1.000
_cell.angle_alpha   90.00
_cell.angle_beta   90.00
_cell.angle_gamma   90.00
#
_symmetry.space_group_name_H-M   'P 1'
#
loop_
_entity.id
_entity.type
_entity.pdbx_description
1 polymer ?
#
loop_
_entity_poly.entity_id
_entity_poly.type
_entity_poly.pdbx_seq_one_letter_code
_entity_poly.pdbx_strand_id
1 'polypeptide(L)'
;MAIITVAGASGGTVQVTVDGAMNTLFVGRTQGLADQLSDQLNNQGILDARYLNSGSNSKATGSSNQSGYGVVTAAGSYQVSGDFRWLTVGSNSATTAPSTALDAWVNIDASKVTTDYLSVVAGTTQGVSFRAGSQSGLFVGGSGDNLFQGNYLDQAPGAWDIRTGDGNDTIYAGAGNNTITLGTGVNYVHSDGQDTITATDGVQSITLNGGNSFVNVGENSLVVDAAGNEQITVGGASTVTGGSNDYINMAGATGTVEGGQLNTISAAHGDLYTTHTDSALINVSGALTFVGGTGDTTITAGQATIFGSNNLNAHFDGTSADSLFVANDGNETLDGASSAFGIHAFGNVVGTTGTQTFIGGSASDTLVAGVGNATLTGGSGAANVFGFRDGIAGADYTITDFGSAAGNSVLLVDYDYTASQFQQDVLDKAAHNGSNTTITLADNSKITFVDVSDLTTNQFGGLK
;
A
#
# COMPACT_ATOMS: atom_id res chain seq x y z
N MET A 1 -16.82 25.15 -13.41
CA MET A 1 -17.15 24.66 -14.75
C MET A 1 -16.40 25.41 -15.85
N ALA A 2 -15.25 24.87 -16.27
CA ALA A 2 -14.59 25.31 -17.49
C ALA A 2 -15.20 24.58 -18.69
N ILE A 3 -15.30 25.29 -19.80
CA ILE A 3 -15.83 24.77 -21.05
C ILE A 3 -14.84 25.12 -22.14
N ILE A 4 -14.38 24.11 -22.86
CA ILE A 4 -13.51 24.31 -24.02
C ILE A 4 -14.33 24.24 -25.29
N THR A 5 -13.89 24.99 -26.31
CA THR A 5 -14.51 24.95 -27.63
C THR A 5 -13.66 24.08 -28.54
N VAL A 6 -14.27 23.04 -29.09
CA VAL A 6 -13.64 22.10 -30.00
C VAL A 6 -14.23 22.28 -31.40
N ALA A 7 -13.40 22.19 -32.45
CA ALA A 7 -13.88 22.25 -33.83
C ALA A 7 -14.89 21.12 -34.09
N GLY A 8 -16.07 21.42 -34.62
CA GLY A 8 -17.11 20.46 -34.95
C GLY A 8 -17.17 20.13 -36.45
N ALA A 9 -18.23 19.45 -36.88
CA ALA A 9 -18.45 19.14 -38.29
C ALA A 9 -19.14 20.29 -39.03
N SER A 10 -18.88 20.41 -40.34
CA SER A 10 -19.45 21.45 -41.22
C SER A 10 -19.18 22.89 -40.77
N GLY A 11 -18.02 23.15 -40.16
CA GLY A 11 -17.63 24.47 -39.65
C GLY A 11 -18.32 24.87 -38.33
N GLY A 12 -19.05 23.95 -37.69
CA GLY A 12 -19.61 24.14 -36.35
C GLY A 12 -18.57 24.02 -35.25
N THR A 13 -18.99 24.23 -34.00
CA THR A 13 -18.16 24.05 -32.80
C THR A 13 -18.91 23.28 -31.72
N VAL A 14 -18.19 22.49 -30.94
CA VAL A 14 -18.70 21.68 -29.84
C VAL A 14 -18.16 22.23 -28.53
N GLN A 15 -19.02 22.36 -27.52
CA GLN A 15 -18.61 22.78 -26.20
C GLN A 15 -18.45 21.56 -25.30
N VAL A 16 -17.22 21.31 -24.87
CA VAL A 16 -16.90 20.18 -24.00
C VAL A 16 -16.73 20.68 -22.57
N THR A 17 -17.49 20.10 -21.66
CA THR A 17 -17.44 20.47 -20.24
C THR A 17 -16.29 19.74 -19.58
N VAL A 18 -15.34 20.51 -19.07
CA VAL A 18 -14.18 20.02 -18.33
C VAL A 18 -14.23 20.72 -16.97
N ASP A 19 -14.95 20.15 -16.00
CA ASP A 19 -15.02 20.72 -14.65
C ASP A 19 -14.05 20.05 -13.69
N GLY A 20 -13.68 20.83 -12.67
CA GLY A 20 -13.07 20.32 -11.47
C GLY A 20 -11.81 21.00 -10.99
N ALA A 21 -11.45 20.80 -9.72
CA ALA A 21 -10.24 21.37 -9.11
C ALA A 21 -8.91 20.95 -9.79
N MET A 22 -8.98 20.12 -10.83
CA MET A 22 -7.93 19.70 -11.75
C MET A 22 -7.37 20.89 -12.55
N ASN A 23 -6.36 21.52 -11.96
CA ASN A 23 -5.31 22.43 -12.48
C ASN A 23 -5.50 23.12 -13.86
N THR A 24 -4.90 24.30 -14.01
CA THR A 24 -4.68 24.95 -15.32
C THR A 24 -4.02 24.04 -16.36
N LEU A 25 -3.40 22.92 -15.96
CA LEU A 25 -2.77 21.94 -16.85
C LEU A 25 -3.76 20.99 -17.52
N PHE A 26 -4.85 20.54 -16.89
CA PHE A 26 -5.83 19.61 -17.46
C PHE A 26 -6.63 20.37 -18.52
N VAL A 27 -7.18 21.53 -18.15
CA VAL A 27 -7.83 22.44 -19.11
C VAL A 27 -6.85 22.85 -20.21
N GLY A 28 -5.61 23.23 -19.87
CA GLY A 28 -4.60 23.63 -20.85
C GLY A 28 -4.19 22.51 -21.82
N ARG A 29 -4.05 21.27 -21.32
CA ARG A 29 -3.77 20.09 -22.15
C ARG A 29 -4.96 19.79 -23.06
N THR A 30 -6.18 19.80 -22.54
CA THR A 30 -7.37 19.53 -23.35
C THR A 30 -7.59 20.63 -24.38
N GLN A 31 -7.26 21.89 -24.07
CA GLN A 31 -7.22 22.97 -25.05
C GLN A 31 -6.16 22.71 -26.14
N GLY A 32 -4.96 22.28 -25.76
CA GLY A 32 -3.92 21.88 -26.72
C GLY A 32 -4.37 20.75 -27.65
N LEU A 33 -5.15 19.79 -27.16
CA LEU A 33 -5.77 18.74 -27.99
C LEU A 33 -6.82 19.30 -28.94
N ALA A 34 -7.64 20.24 -28.48
CA ALA A 34 -8.63 20.93 -29.33
C ALA A 34 -7.94 21.76 -30.43
N ASP A 35 -6.80 22.38 -30.13
CA ASP A 35 -5.98 23.11 -31.09
C ASP A 35 -5.34 22.17 -32.12
N GLN A 36 -4.81 21.02 -31.69
CA GLN A 36 -4.29 19.97 -32.58
C GLN A 36 -5.36 19.42 -33.52
N LEU A 37 -6.55 19.12 -32.99
CA LEU A 37 -7.70 18.70 -33.79
C LEU A 37 -8.07 19.78 -34.82
N SER A 38 -8.10 21.05 -34.39
CA SER A 38 -8.41 22.18 -35.28
C SER A 38 -7.39 22.34 -36.42
N ASP A 39 -6.10 22.14 -36.14
CA ASP A 39 -5.03 22.17 -37.15
C ASP A 39 -5.15 21.01 -38.14
N GLN A 40 -5.35 19.78 -37.64
CA GLN A 40 -5.52 18.58 -38.47
C GLN A 40 -6.77 18.66 -39.36
N LEU A 41 -7.85 19.24 -38.85
CA LEU A 41 -9.10 19.41 -39.58
C LEU A 41 -9.01 20.55 -40.62
N ASN A 42 -8.58 21.75 -40.22
CA ASN A 42 -8.73 22.95 -41.04
C ASN A 42 -7.49 23.30 -41.87
N ASN A 43 -6.29 23.07 -41.33
CA ASN A 43 -5.04 23.47 -41.99
C ASN A 43 -4.43 22.30 -42.79
N GLN A 44 -4.42 21.10 -42.20
CA GLN A 44 -3.88 19.91 -42.86
C GLN A 44 -4.92 19.20 -43.73
N GLY A 45 -6.21 19.32 -43.37
CA GLY A 45 -7.31 18.70 -44.12
C GLY A 45 -7.24 17.17 -44.13
N ILE A 46 -6.72 16.55 -43.07
CA ILE A 46 -6.52 15.08 -42.97
C ILE A 46 -7.67 14.37 -42.25
N LEU A 47 -8.70 15.11 -41.82
CA LEU A 47 -9.85 14.59 -41.11
C LEU A 47 -11.16 14.82 -41.88
N ASP A 48 -12.03 13.83 -41.84
CA ASP A 48 -13.40 13.85 -42.37
C ASP A 48 -14.39 13.93 -41.21
N ALA A 49 -14.80 15.16 -40.89
CA ALA A 49 -15.66 15.49 -39.75
C ALA A 49 -17.14 15.23 -40.04
N ARG A 50 -17.80 14.45 -39.18
CA ARG A 50 -19.22 14.10 -39.30
C ARG A 50 -19.93 14.08 -37.96
N TYR A 51 -21.16 14.59 -37.92
CA TYR A 51 -22.06 14.34 -36.79
C TYR A 51 -22.49 12.88 -36.79
N LEU A 52 -22.36 12.23 -35.63
CA LEU A 52 -22.76 10.84 -35.45
C LEU A 52 -24.24 10.76 -35.04
N ASN A 53 -24.90 9.70 -35.49
CA ASN A 53 -26.27 9.38 -35.06
C ASN A 53 -26.23 8.30 -33.98
N SER A 54 -27.20 8.30 -33.07
CA SER A 54 -27.37 7.16 -32.16
C SER A 54 -27.49 5.85 -32.96
N GLY A 55 -26.84 4.80 -32.49
CA GLY A 55 -26.68 3.54 -33.22
C GLY A 55 -25.34 3.45 -33.95
N SER A 56 -25.32 2.81 -35.12
CA SER A 56 -24.09 2.45 -35.82
C SER A 56 -23.55 3.55 -36.73
N ASN A 57 -22.26 3.83 -36.60
CA ASN A 57 -21.52 4.79 -37.40
C ASN A 57 -20.23 4.13 -37.92
N SER A 58 -20.00 4.21 -39.23
CA SER A 58 -18.83 3.60 -39.86
C SER A 58 -18.09 4.57 -40.78
N LYS A 59 -16.77 4.44 -40.78
CA LYS A 59 -15.86 5.08 -41.75
C LYS A 59 -15.04 3.99 -42.41
N ALA A 60 -15.28 3.75 -43.70
CA ALA A 60 -14.54 2.73 -44.45
C ALA A 60 -13.05 3.07 -44.53
N THR A 61 -12.19 2.10 -44.21
CA THR A 61 -10.74 2.21 -44.32
C THR A 61 -10.31 2.43 -45.77
N GLY A 62 -9.42 3.40 -46.02
CA GLY A 62 -8.87 3.66 -47.37
C GLY A 62 -9.84 4.26 -48.39
N SER A 63 -11.04 4.67 -47.97
CA SER A 63 -12.04 5.31 -48.85
C SER A 63 -11.71 6.76 -49.19
N SER A 64 -10.82 7.39 -48.42
CA SER A 64 -10.30 8.75 -48.59
C SER A 64 -8.91 8.83 -47.97
N ASN A 65 -8.10 9.82 -48.37
CA ASN A 65 -6.84 10.14 -47.66
C ASN A 65 -7.09 10.75 -46.27
N GLN A 66 -8.35 11.00 -45.91
CA GLN A 66 -8.79 11.55 -44.64
C GLN A 66 -9.30 10.46 -43.69
N SER A 67 -8.83 10.45 -42.45
CA SER A 67 -9.38 9.62 -41.38
C SER A 67 -10.66 10.24 -40.81
N GLY A 68 -11.53 9.44 -40.21
CA GLY A 68 -12.79 9.88 -39.64
C GLY A 68 -12.62 10.70 -38.35
N TYR A 69 -13.39 11.78 -38.26
CA TYR A 69 -13.62 12.53 -37.03
C TYR A 69 -15.13 12.50 -36.69
N GLY A 70 -15.49 11.85 -35.59
CA GLY A 70 -16.89 11.74 -35.14
C GLY A 70 -17.26 12.80 -34.10
N VAL A 71 -18.38 13.48 -34.33
CA VAL A 71 -18.91 14.52 -33.44
C VAL A 71 -20.24 14.06 -32.84
N VAL A 72 -20.31 13.96 -31.51
CA VAL A 72 -21.51 13.58 -30.76
C VAL A 72 -22.02 14.79 -29.98
N THR A 73 -23.26 15.20 -30.26
CA THR A 73 -23.86 16.37 -29.60
C THR A 73 -25.20 16.12 -28.93
N ALA A 74 -25.56 14.84 -28.77
CA ALA A 74 -26.80 14.44 -28.13
C ALA A 74 -26.56 13.18 -27.29
N ALA A 75 -27.35 13.04 -26.24
CA ALA A 75 -27.41 11.83 -25.42
C ALA A 75 -27.69 10.59 -26.29
N GLY A 76 -27.21 9.42 -25.85
CA GLY A 76 -27.51 8.16 -26.51
C GLY A 76 -26.32 7.22 -26.56
N SER A 77 -26.46 6.18 -27.39
CA SER A 77 -25.46 5.14 -27.55
C SER A 77 -24.96 5.10 -28.98
N TYR A 78 -23.65 5.13 -29.15
CA TYR A 78 -22.98 5.28 -30.44
C TYR A 78 -21.98 4.13 -30.63
N GLN A 79 -22.22 3.30 -31.64
CA GLN A 79 -21.25 2.29 -32.07
C GLN A 79 -20.39 2.91 -33.18
N VAL A 80 -19.08 2.96 -32.97
CA VAL A 80 -18.12 3.58 -33.87
C VAL A 80 -17.22 2.48 -34.44
N SER A 81 -17.05 2.48 -35.76
CA SER A 81 -16.29 1.43 -36.46
C SER A 81 -15.50 1.95 -37.66
N GLY A 82 -14.38 1.27 -37.94
CA GLY A 82 -13.49 1.58 -39.05
C GLY A 82 -12.47 2.67 -38.74
N ASP A 83 -12.11 3.47 -39.74
CA ASP A 83 -10.95 4.37 -39.72
C ASP A 83 -11.26 5.72 -39.04
N PHE A 84 -11.65 5.70 -37.76
CA PHE A 84 -11.82 6.91 -36.94
C PHE A 84 -10.56 7.20 -36.12
N ARG A 85 -10.04 8.44 -36.20
CA ARG A 85 -8.90 8.90 -35.38
C ARG A 85 -9.29 9.85 -34.25
N TRP A 86 -10.46 10.48 -34.35
CA TRP A 86 -10.95 11.44 -33.37
C TRP A 86 -12.44 11.23 -33.05
N LEU A 87 -12.79 11.45 -31.79
CA LEU A 87 -14.16 11.59 -31.30
C LEU A 87 -14.28 12.79 -30.36
N THR A 88 -15.36 13.54 -30.50
CA THR A 88 -15.70 14.61 -29.54
C THR A 88 -17.13 14.45 -29.05
N VAL A 89 -17.34 14.62 -27.74
CA VAL A 89 -18.65 14.64 -27.11
C VAL A 89 -18.84 15.93 -26.34
N GLY A 90 -19.92 16.66 -26.63
CA GLY A 90 -20.25 17.90 -25.93
C GLY A 90 -21.55 18.50 -26.43
N SER A 91 -21.90 19.71 -26.02
CA SER A 91 -23.09 20.39 -26.57
C SER A 91 -22.78 21.08 -27.89
N ASN A 92 -23.78 21.18 -28.77
CA ASN A 92 -23.63 21.86 -30.05
C ASN A 92 -23.82 23.37 -29.88
N SER A 93 -22.74 24.14 -30.05
CA SER A 93 -22.74 25.60 -29.87
C SER A 93 -23.69 26.35 -30.81
N ALA A 94 -24.10 25.75 -31.93
CA ALA A 94 -25.02 26.35 -32.88
C ALA A 94 -26.49 26.24 -32.44
N THR A 95 -26.82 25.30 -31.56
CA THR A 95 -28.21 24.99 -31.15
C THR A 95 -28.45 25.16 -29.65
N THR A 96 -27.39 25.26 -28.85
CA THR A 96 -27.48 25.54 -27.41
C THR A 96 -26.88 26.90 -27.11
N ALA A 97 -27.37 27.56 -26.06
CA ALA A 97 -26.74 28.79 -25.58
C ALA A 97 -25.26 28.52 -25.28
N PRO A 98 -24.34 29.47 -25.57
CA PRO A 98 -22.96 29.33 -25.18
C PRO A 98 -22.87 29.00 -23.69
N SER A 99 -22.00 28.06 -23.31
CA SER A 99 -21.75 27.59 -21.94
C SER A 99 -22.80 26.64 -21.34
N THR A 100 -23.74 26.11 -22.12
CA THR A 100 -24.64 25.06 -21.65
C THR A 100 -24.05 23.67 -21.93
N ALA A 101 -23.72 22.92 -20.89
CA ALA A 101 -23.22 21.56 -20.98
C ALA A 101 -24.30 20.58 -21.52
N LEU A 102 -23.87 19.48 -22.15
CA LEU A 102 -24.77 18.38 -22.50
C LEU A 102 -25.20 17.67 -21.20
N ASP A 103 -26.49 17.74 -20.85
CA ASP A 103 -27.01 17.25 -19.57
C ASP A 103 -27.59 15.83 -19.65
N ALA A 104 -26.75 14.86 -20.00
CA ALA A 104 -27.10 13.45 -20.09
C ALA A 104 -25.88 12.56 -20.28
N TRP A 105 -26.06 11.26 -20.02
CA TRP A 105 -25.09 10.23 -20.35
C TRP A 105 -24.93 10.03 -21.86
N VAL A 106 -23.69 9.79 -22.27
CA VAL A 106 -23.34 9.34 -23.63
C VAL A 106 -22.54 8.05 -23.53
N ASN A 107 -22.92 7.05 -24.34
CA ASN A 107 -22.23 5.77 -24.41
C ASN A 107 -21.57 5.63 -25.79
N ILE A 108 -20.27 5.34 -25.82
CA ILE A 108 -19.49 5.13 -27.04
C ILE A 108 -18.86 3.75 -26.99
N ASP A 109 -19.21 2.91 -27.97
CA ASP A 109 -18.53 1.65 -28.22
C ASP A 109 -17.62 1.81 -29.45
N ALA A 110 -16.32 1.95 -29.19
CA ALA A 110 -15.27 2.06 -30.20
C ALA A 110 -14.49 0.75 -30.38
N SER A 111 -15.06 -0.38 -29.96
CA SER A 111 -14.41 -1.71 -30.04
C SER A 111 -14.08 -2.17 -31.46
N LYS A 112 -14.72 -1.57 -32.47
CA LYS A 112 -14.54 -1.88 -33.90
C LYS A 112 -13.82 -0.78 -34.67
N VAL A 113 -13.19 0.17 -33.97
CA VAL A 113 -12.27 1.12 -34.60
C VAL A 113 -11.00 0.38 -35.00
N THR A 114 -10.52 0.64 -36.22
CA THR A 114 -9.41 -0.11 -36.82
C THR A 114 -8.12 0.70 -36.93
N THR A 115 -8.14 1.96 -36.51
CA THR A 115 -6.93 2.78 -36.44
C THR A 115 -6.04 2.28 -35.31
N ASP A 116 -4.75 2.55 -35.45
CA ASP A 116 -3.75 2.30 -34.41
C ASP A 116 -3.93 3.21 -33.19
N TYR A 117 -4.44 4.42 -33.42
CA TYR A 117 -4.62 5.44 -32.40
C TYR A 117 -5.99 6.14 -32.52
N LEU A 118 -6.66 6.33 -31.38
CA LEU A 118 -7.92 7.06 -31.27
C LEU A 118 -7.85 8.11 -30.16
N SER A 119 -8.11 9.37 -30.51
CA SER A 119 -8.23 10.48 -29.55
C SER A 119 -9.69 10.78 -29.25
N VAL A 120 -10.04 10.87 -27.97
CA VAL A 120 -11.40 11.13 -27.50
C VAL A 120 -11.37 12.31 -26.53
N VAL A 121 -12.16 13.34 -26.83
CA VAL A 121 -12.36 14.49 -25.94
C VAL A 121 -13.86 14.61 -25.66
N ALA A 122 -14.26 14.26 -24.45
CA ALA A 122 -15.66 14.06 -24.11
C ALA A 122 -16.02 14.77 -22.81
N GLY A 123 -17.22 15.33 -22.70
CA GLY A 123 -17.64 16.00 -21.48
C GLY A 123 -19.13 16.31 -21.46
N THR A 124 -19.81 15.83 -20.44
CA THR A 124 -21.24 16.03 -20.16
C THR A 124 -21.39 16.33 -18.65
N THR A 125 -22.57 16.73 -18.18
CA THR A 125 -22.77 16.90 -16.72
C THR A 125 -22.93 15.57 -15.99
N GLN A 126 -23.36 14.51 -16.69
CA GLN A 126 -23.68 13.21 -16.09
C GLN A 126 -22.56 12.18 -16.25
N GLY A 127 -21.71 12.34 -17.25
CA GLY A 127 -20.63 11.41 -17.57
C GLY A 127 -20.67 10.81 -18.97
N VAL A 128 -19.55 10.18 -19.35
CA VAL A 128 -19.39 9.46 -20.62
C VAL A 128 -18.88 8.05 -20.36
N SER A 129 -19.55 7.07 -20.94
CA SER A 129 -19.09 5.68 -21.00
C SER A 129 -18.40 5.43 -22.33
N PHE A 130 -17.14 5.02 -22.29
CA PHE A 130 -16.32 4.75 -23.46
C PHE A 130 -15.72 3.35 -23.38
N ARG A 131 -15.96 2.55 -24.41
CA ARG A 131 -15.36 1.24 -24.59
C ARG A 131 -14.35 1.25 -25.73
N ALA A 132 -13.09 1.01 -25.40
CA ALA A 132 -11.99 0.88 -26.34
C ALA A 132 -12.04 -0.45 -27.11
N GLY A 133 -11.38 -0.49 -28.27
CA GLY A 133 -11.04 -1.73 -28.98
C GLY A 133 -9.59 -2.13 -28.73
N SER A 134 -8.95 -2.71 -29.74
CA SER A 134 -7.53 -3.12 -29.68
C SER A 134 -6.55 -1.95 -29.85
N GLN A 135 -7.04 -0.78 -30.27
CA GLN A 135 -6.24 0.40 -30.54
C GLN A 135 -5.65 1.00 -29.26
N SER A 136 -4.54 1.70 -29.42
CA SER A 136 -4.04 2.63 -28.41
C SER A 136 -4.81 3.95 -28.51
N GLY A 137 -4.66 4.83 -27.52
CA GLY A 137 -5.36 6.10 -27.63
C GLY A 137 -5.21 7.06 -26.47
N LEU A 138 -6.02 8.10 -26.54
CA LEU A 138 -6.20 9.10 -25.52
C LEU A 138 -7.69 9.23 -25.24
N PHE A 139 -8.06 9.14 -23.97
CA PHE A 139 -9.40 9.41 -23.50
C PHE A 139 -9.35 10.56 -22.50
N VAL A 140 -10.06 11.65 -22.82
CA VAL A 140 -10.38 12.71 -21.88
C VAL A 140 -11.86 12.64 -21.56
N GLY A 141 -12.19 12.17 -20.36
CA GLY A 141 -13.49 12.34 -19.73
C GLY A 141 -13.50 13.67 -18.97
N GLY A 142 -14.38 14.58 -19.32
CA GLY A 142 -14.50 15.88 -18.69
C GLY A 142 -15.20 15.77 -17.33
N SER A 143 -16.20 16.63 -17.10
CA SER A 143 -17.06 16.51 -15.91
C SER A 143 -17.97 15.27 -15.95
N GLY A 144 -18.56 14.98 -14.80
CA GLY A 144 -19.53 13.90 -14.63
C GLY A 144 -18.84 12.57 -14.34
N ASP A 145 -19.62 11.55 -14.04
CA ASP A 145 -19.08 10.25 -13.67
C ASP A 145 -18.64 9.50 -14.93
N ASN A 146 -17.35 9.43 -15.26
CA ASN A 146 -16.92 8.80 -16.50
C ASN A 146 -16.64 7.30 -16.31
N LEU A 147 -16.90 6.52 -17.35
CA LEU A 147 -16.56 5.11 -17.42
C LEU A 147 -15.63 4.87 -18.60
N PHE A 148 -14.40 4.43 -18.34
CA PHE A 148 -13.51 3.93 -19.38
C PHE A 148 -13.40 2.41 -19.29
N GLN A 149 -13.57 1.72 -20.41
CA GLN A 149 -13.40 0.29 -20.54
C GLN A 149 -12.37 -0.05 -21.61
N GLY A 150 -11.17 -0.38 -21.16
CA GLY A 150 -10.08 -0.95 -21.94
C GLY A 150 -10.35 -2.38 -22.38
N ASN A 151 -9.40 -2.94 -23.12
CA ASN A 151 -9.50 -4.28 -23.67
C ASN A 151 -8.71 -5.28 -22.82
N TYR A 152 -9.34 -6.44 -22.57
CA TYR A 152 -8.84 -7.53 -21.72
C TYR A 152 -8.49 -8.79 -22.51
N LEU A 153 -8.89 -8.87 -23.79
CA LEU A 153 -8.97 -10.14 -24.53
C LEU A 153 -7.96 -10.25 -25.67
N ASP A 154 -7.23 -9.19 -25.99
CA ASP A 154 -6.27 -9.18 -27.10
C ASP A 154 -4.85 -9.54 -26.64
N GLN A 155 -4.11 -10.22 -27.53
CA GLN A 155 -2.70 -10.59 -27.32
C GLN A 155 -1.75 -9.38 -27.29
N ALA A 156 -2.22 -8.21 -27.73
CA ALA A 156 -1.50 -6.94 -27.73
C ALA A 156 -2.51 -5.80 -27.49
N PRO A 157 -3.02 -5.65 -26.27
CA PRO A 157 -3.97 -4.59 -25.93
C PRO A 157 -3.29 -3.22 -26.13
N GLY A 158 -4.05 -2.25 -26.65
CA GLY A 158 -3.54 -0.90 -26.86
C GLY A 158 -3.25 -0.19 -25.54
N ALA A 159 -2.24 0.69 -25.57
CA ALA A 159 -1.89 1.56 -24.46
C ALA A 159 -2.73 2.84 -24.50
N TRP A 160 -3.32 3.22 -23.36
CA TRP A 160 -4.16 4.42 -23.28
C TRP A 160 -3.61 5.46 -22.33
N ASP A 161 -3.71 6.72 -22.74
CA ASP A 161 -3.60 7.88 -21.89
C ASP A 161 -5.02 8.28 -21.47
N ILE A 162 -5.39 7.99 -20.23
CA ILE A 162 -6.74 8.09 -19.68
C ILE A 162 -6.72 9.24 -18.68
N ARG A 163 -7.55 10.25 -18.91
CA ARG A 163 -7.68 11.41 -18.02
C ARG A 163 -9.13 11.68 -17.72
N THR A 164 -9.46 11.85 -16.45
CA THR A 164 -10.80 12.23 -16.03
C THR A 164 -10.80 13.52 -15.21
N GLY A 165 -11.89 14.29 -15.33
CA GLY A 165 -12.14 15.50 -14.54
C GLY A 165 -12.93 15.18 -13.27
N ASP A 166 -13.67 16.16 -12.74
CA ASP A 166 -14.55 15.93 -11.58
C ASP A 166 -15.66 14.92 -11.88
N GLY A 167 -15.85 13.99 -10.93
CA GLY A 167 -16.90 12.98 -10.95
C GLY A 167 -16.49 11.79 -10.12
N ASN A 168 -17.35 10.78 -10.02
CA ASN A 168 -16.97 9.46 -9.54
C ASN A 168 -16.63 8.59 -10.74
N ASP A 169 -15.36 8.61 -11.15
CA ASP A 169 -14.92 7.93 -12.36
C ASP A 169 -14.64 6.44 -12.11
N THR A 170 -14.91 5.61 -13.11
CA THR A 170 -14.65 4.17 -13.10
C THR A 170 -13.78 3.81 -14.29
N ILE A 171 -12.55 3.38 -14.02
CA ILE A 171 -11.57 3.01 -15.05
C ILE A 171 -11.29 1.52 -14.97
N TYR A 172 -11.60 0.83 -16.05
CA TYR A 172 -11.27 -0.55 -16.32
C TYR A 172 -10.15 -0.53 -17.36
N ALA A 173 -8.90 -0.45 -16.93
CA ALA A 173 -7.77 -0.10 -17.80
C ALA A 173 -7.45 -1.20 -18.84
N GLY A 174 -7.78 -2.45 -18.51
CA GLY A 174 -7.43 -3.62 -19.31
C GLY A 174 -5.96 -3.98 -19.15
N ALA A 175 -5.43 -4.75 -20.09
CA ALA A 175 -4.08 -5.34 -20.00
C ALA A 175 -2.97 -4.55 -20.72
N GLY A 176 -3.31 -3.41 -21.34
CA GLY A 176 -2.33 -2.51 -21.96
C GLY A 176 -1.51 -1.75 -20.93
N ASN A 177 -0.46 -1.04 -21.37
CA ASN A 177 0.34 -0.18 -20.50
C ASN A 177 -0.23 1.24 -20.51
N ASN A 178 -1.05 1.57 -19.52
CA ASN A 178 -1.84 2.78 -19.50
C ASN A 178 -1.19 3.86 -18.63
N THR A 179 -1.44 5.12 -18.97
CA THR A 179 -1.22 6.26 -18.09
C THR A 179 -2.58 6.80 -17.68
N ILE A 180 -2.84 6.83 -16.38
CA ILE A 180 -4.15 7.16 -15.80
C ILE A 180 -3.96 8.38 -14.89
N THR A 181 -4.72 9.43 -15.16
CA THR A 181 -4.81 10.62 -14.31
C THR A 181 -6.26 10.82 -13.92
N LEU A 182 -6.54 10.77 -12.63
CA LEU A 182 -7.90 10.88 -12.10
C LEU A 182 -8.17 12.28 -11.55
N GLY A 183 -9.44 12.66 -11.60
CA GLY A 183 -10.00 13.89 -11.05
C GLY A 183 -10.20 13.88 -9.54
N THR A 184 -11.03 14.83 -9.07
CA THR A 184 -11.58 14.77 -7.70
C THR A 184 -12.68 13.70 -7.62
N GLY A 185 -13.47 13.69 -6.53
CA GLY A 185 -14.54 12.71 -6.33
C GLY A 185 -14.04 11.39 -5.78
N VAL A 186 -14.86 10.33 -5.92
CA VAL A 186 -14.53 8.96 -5.50
C VAL A 186 -14.32 8.12 -6.75
N ASN A 187 -13.07 7.81 -7.07
CA ASN A 187 -12.74 7.10 -8.30
C ASN A 187 -12.35 5.65 -8.03
N TYR A 188 -12.66 4.80 -8.99
CA TYR A 188 -12.29 3.40 -9.00
C TYR A 188 -11.39 3.09 -10.20
N VAL A 189 -10.29 2.38 -9.97
CA VAL A 189 -9.41 1.86 -11.03
C VAL A 189 -9.21 0.37 -10.86
N HIS A 190 -9.38 -0.37 -11.94
CA HIS A 190 -8.96 -1.76 -12.07
C HIS A 190 -7.92 -1.85 -13.18
N SER A 191 -6.70 -2.25 -12.82
CA SER A 191 -5.57 -2.40 -13.72
C SER A 191 -5.12 -3.85 -13.81
N ASP A 192 -5.07 -4.41 -15.02
CA ASP A 192 -4.43 -5.71 -15.29
C ASP A 192 -3.08 -5.56 -16.02
N GLY A 193 -2.73 -4.33 -16.40
CA GLY A 193 -1.49 -3.98 -17.07
C GLY A 193 -0.43 -3.42 -16.14
N GLN A 194 0.73 -3.10 -16.71
CA GLN A 194 1.78 -2.31 -16.07
C GLN A 194 1.48 -0.84 -16.31
N ASP A 195 0.74 -0.25 -15.37
CA ASP A 195 0.11 1.05 -15.52
C ASP A 195 0.80 2.12 -14.67
N THR A 196 0.66 3.37 -15.08
CA THR A 196 1.02 4.56 -14.29
C THR A 196 -0.26 5.25 -13.84
N ILE A 197 -0.56 5.26 -12.54
CA ILE A 197 -1.79 5.81 -11.97
C ILE A 197 -1.45 6.99 -11.07
N THR A 198 -2.10 8.13 -11.33
CA THR A 198 -1.86 9.38 -10.61
C THR A 198 -3.16 10.08 -10.23
N ALA A 199 -3.27 10.52 -8.98
CA ALA A 199 -4.40 11.31 -8.49
C ALA A 199 -3.99 12.12 -7.26
N THR A 200 -4.02 13.45 -7.31
CA THR A 200 -3.60 14.28 -6.17
C THR A 200 -4.72 14.62 -5.21
N ASP A 201 -5.97 14.51 -5.65
CA ASP A 201 -7.17 14.93 -4.95
C ASP A 201 -8.25 13.84 -5.05
N GLY A 202 -9.29 13.95 -4.24
CA GLY A 202 -10.35 12.93 -4.17
C GLY A 202 -9.92 11.65 -3.45
N VAL A 203 -10.84 10.70 -3.39
CA VAL A 203 -10.64 9.38 -2.76
C VAL A 203 -10.48 8.34 -3.86
N GLN A 204 -9.44 7.52 -3.77
CA GLN A 204 -9.13 6.53 -4.80
C GLN A 204 -9.32 5.12 -4.25
N SER A 205 -9.96 4.26 -5.04
CA SER A 205 -10.03 2.81 -4.83
C SER A 205 -9.39 2.11 -6.01
N ILE A 206 -8.20 1.58 -5.82
CA ILE A 206 -7.39 1.00 -6.90
C ILE A 206 -7.20 -0.49 -6.65
N THR A 207 -7.40 -1.29 -7.68
CA THR A 207 -7.04 -2.71 -7.71
C THR A 207 -5.98 -2.94 -8.79
N LEU A 208 -4.87 -3.55 -8.38
CA LEU A 208 -3.75 -3.92 -9.24
C LEU A 208 -3.69 -5.44 -9.37
N ASN A 209 -4.00 -5.94 -10.56
CA ASN A 209 -3.79 -7.33 -10.94
C ASN A 209 -2.53 -7.49 -11.83
N GLY A 210 -2.07 -6.39 -12.43
CA GLY A 210 -0.87 -6.34 -13.27
C GLY A 210 0.35 -5.87 -12.50
N GLY A 211 1.44 -6.66 -12.62
CA GLY A 211 2.74 -6.38 -12.01
C GLY A 211 3.40 -5.10 -12.51
N ASN A 212 4.34 -4.56 -11.74
CA ASN A 212 5.22 -3.44 -12.15
C ASN A 212 4.50 -2.10 -12.41
N SER A 213 3.35 -1.88 -11.78
CA SER A 213 2.64 -0.60 -11.88
C SER A 213 3.31 0.49 -11.03
N PHE A 214 3.17 1.74 -11.46
CA PHE A 214 3.51 2.93 -10.67
C PHE A 214 2.23 3.62 -10.22
N VAL A 215 2.03 3.76 -8.91
CA VAL A 215 0.86 4.40 -8.31
C VAL A 215 1.32 5.54 -7.42
N ASN A 216 0.79 6.74 -7.66
CA ASN A 216 1.01 7.90 -6.81
C ASN A 216 -0.30 8.63 -6.58
N VAL A 217 -0.91 8.39 -5.42
CA VAL A 217 -2.24 8.91 -5.08
C VAL A 217 -2.28 9.66 -3.75
N GLY A 218 -3.26 10.55 -3.63
CA GLY A 218 -3.49 11.38 -2.46
C GLY A 218 -3.97 10.61 -1.23
N GLU A 219 -4.43 11.38 -0.24
CA GLU A 219 -4.91 10.88 1.05
C GLU A 219 -6.19 10.05 0.94
N ASN A 220 -6.49 9.28 1.99
CA ASN A 220 -7.71 8.46 2.12
C ASN A 220 -7.88 7.46 0.97
N SER A 221 -6.78 7.00 0.38
CA SER A 221 -6.81 6.05 -0.74
C SER A 221 -6.76 4.61 -0.26
N LEU A 222 -7.41 3.72 -1.00
CA LEU A 222 -7.27 2.28 -0.89
C LEU A 222 -6.57 1.74 -2.14
N VAL A 223 -5.47 1.02 -1.93
CA VAL A 223 -4.81 0.25 -2.99
C VAL A 223 -4.84 -1.22 -2.59
N VAL A 224 -5.45 -2.05 -3.43
CA VAL A 224 -5.47 -3.50 -3.28
C VAL A 224 -4.57 -4.09 -4.35
N ASP A 225 -3.44 -4.60 -3.92
CA ASP A 225 -2.45 -5.21 -4.80
C ASP A 225 -2.54 -6.73 -4.72
N ALA A 226 -2.79 -7.35 -5.88
CA ALA A 226 -2.84 -8.80 -6.06
C ALA A 226 -1.65 -9.32 -6.89
N ALA A 227 -0.70 -8.45 -7.22
CA ALA A 227 0.41 -8.71 -8.11
C ALA A 227 1.76 -8.57 -7.37
N GLY A 228 2.75 -7.97 -8.04
CA GLY A 228 4.09 -7.87 -7.48
C GLY A 228 5.01 -6.94 -8.27
N ASN A 229 5.95 -6.34 -7.56
CA ASN A 229 6.91 -5.33 -8.03
C ASN A 229 6.30 -3.95 -8.30
N GLU A 230 5.23 -3.60 -7.59
CA GLU A 230 4.58 -2.30 -7.69
C GLU A 230 5.41 -1.22 -7.00
N GLN A 231 5.31 0.01 -7.50
CA GLN A 231 5.77 1.21 -6.83
C GLN A 231 4.55 1.99 -6.38
N ILE A 232 4.19 1.88 -5.10
CA ILE A 232 2.96 2.44 -4.53
C ILE A 232 3.32 3.58 -3.60
N THR A 233 2.87 4.79 -3.91
CA THR A 233 2.89 5.95 -3.02
C THR A 233 1.47 6.41 -2.75
N VAL A 234 1.11 6.51 -1.48
CA VAL A 234 -0.22 6.97 -1.03
C VAL A 234 -0.07 8.10 -0.01
N GLY A 235 -1.06 9.01 0.05
CA GLY A 235 -1.13 10.05 1.07
C GLY A 235 -1.56 9.52 2.45
N GLY A 236 -1.80 10.44 3.39
CA GLY A 236 -2.21 10.10 4.76
C GLY A 236 -3.55 9.39 4.84
N ALA A 237 -3.78 8.67 5.95
CA ALA A 237 -4.99 7.90 6.21
C ALA A 237 -5.36 6.88 5.10
N SER A 238 -4.36 6.42 4.35
CA SER A 238 -4.54 5.44 3.27
C SER A 238 -4.25 4.02 3.75
N THR A 239 -4.84 3.05 3.05
CA THR A 239 -4.60 1.63 3.25
C THR A 239 -4.05 1.00 1.98
N VAL A 240 -2.99 0.19 2.12
CA VAL A 240 -2.46 -0.65 1.04
C VAL A 240 -2.55 -2.11 1.48
N THR A 241 -3.28 -2.95 0.73
CA THR A 241 -3.11 -4.39 0.81
C THR A 241 -1.97 -4.77 -0.11
N GLY A 242 -0.86 -5.27 0.45
CA GLY A 242 0.37 -5.53 -0.29
C GLY A 242 0.35 -6.84 -1.08
N GLY A 243 0.96 -6.81 -2.26
CA GLY A 243 1.25 -7.95 -3.11
C GLY A 243 2.61 -8.57 -2.78
N SER A 244 3.56 -8.55 -3.71
CA SER A 244 4.86 -9.18 -3.50
C SER A 244 6.02 -8.44 -4.14
N ASN A 245 7.07 -8.20 -3.36
CA ASN A 245 8.26 -7.44 -3.77
C ASN A 245 7.96 -5.98 -4.12
N ASP A 246 7.00 -5.39 -3.41
CA ASP A 246 6.51 -4.04 -3.69
C ASP A 246 7.36 -3.01 -2.95
N TYR A 247 7.42 -1.82 -3.52
CA TYR A 247 7.87 -0.62 -2.83
C TYR A 247 6.65 0.21 -2.41
N ILE A 248 6.35 0.20 -1.12
CA ILE A 248 5.20 0.91 -0.54
C ILE A 248 5.71 2.12 0.27
N ASN A 249 5.28 3.31 -0.12
CA ASN A 249 5.60 4.57 0.54
C ASN A 249 4.33 5.25 1.05
N MET A 250 4.19 5.27 2.37
CA MET A 250 3.14 5.97 3.09
C MET A 250 3.60 7.42 3.31
N ALA A 251 3.21 8.32 2.41
CA ALA A 251 3.75 9.67 2.36
C ALA A 251 3.14 10.64 3.38
N GLY A 252 2.00 10.28 3.98
CA GLY A 252 1.29 11.11 4.95
C GLY A 252 1.64 10.83 6.42
N ALA A 253 0.86 11.44 7.33
CA ALA A 253 1.09 11.35 8.77
C ALA A 253 0.64 10.03 9.40
N THR A 254 -0.26 9.30 8.75
CA THR A 254 -0.75 7.99 9.19
C THR A 254 -1.00 7.10 7.98
N GLY A 255 -0.90 5.78 8.16
CA GLY A 255 -1.22 4.82 7.12
C GLY A 255 -1.33 3.39 7.65
N THR A 256 -1.93 2.53 6.82
CA THR A 256 -2.06 1.10 7.08
C THR A 256 -1.50 0.29 5.92
N VAL A 257 -0.71 -0.74 6.22
CA VAL A 257 -0.32 -1.77 5.24
C VAL A 257 -0.75 -3.15 5.74
N GLU A 258 -1.50 -3.87 4.91
CA GLU A 258 -2.04 -5.19 5.23
C GLU A 258 -1.45 -6.25 4.29
N GLY A 259 -0.91 -7.32 4.84
CA GLY A 259 -0.38 -8.43 4.07
C GLY A 259 0.88 -8.08 3.27
N GLY A 260 1.11 -8.91 2.26
CA GLY A 260 2.21 -8.78 1.32
C GLY A 260 3.49 -9.49 1.76
N GLN A 261 4.27 -9.91 0.77
CA GLN A 261 5.50 -10.68 0.96
C GLN A 261 6.69 -9.96 0.36
N LEU A 262 7.81 -9.90 1.10
CA LEU A 262 9.07 -9.30 0.62
C LEU A 262 8.94 -7.82 0.24
N ASN A 263 7.97 -7.12 0.85
CA ASN A 263 7.72 -5.72 0.56
C ASN A 263 8.69 -4.82 1.31
N THR A 264 9.14 -3.75 0.64
CA THR A 264 9.80 -2.61 1.28
C THR A 264 8.74 -1.56 1.60
N ILE A 265 8.55 -1.28 2.88
CA ILE A 265 7.50 -0.38 3.38
C ILE A 265 8.15 0.81 4.10
N SER A 266 7.74 2.03 3.76
CA SER A 266 8.28 3.24 4.37
C SER A 266 7.21 4.24 4.81
N ALA A 267 7.45 4.91 5.94
CA ALA A 267 6.62 6.00 6.47
C ALA A 267 7.52 7.10 7.07
N ALA A 268 8.01 8.00 6.20
CA ALA A 268 9.03 8.98 6.55
C ALA A 268 8.52 10.22 7.30
N HIS A 269 7.20 10.40 7.39
CA HIS A 269 6.59 11.59 8.00
C HIS A 269 5.51 11.28 9.04
N GLY A 270 5.33 10.01 9.41
CA GLY A 270 4.14 9.59 10.14
C GLY A 270 4.25 8.24 10.83
N ASP A 271 3.15 7.91 11.49
CA ASP A 271 2.94 6.65 12.17
C ASP A 271 2.40 5.61 11.19
N LEU A 272 2.72 4.34 11.44
CA LEU A 272 2.34 3.23 10.58
C LEU A 272 1.70 2.11 11.40
N TYR A 273 0.60 1.58 10.87
CA TYR A 273 0.05 0.30 11.30
C TYR A 273 0.31 -0.75 10.22
N THR A 274 0.95 -1.86 10.57
CA THR A 274 1.10 -3.01 9.66
C THR A 274 0.47 -4.26 10.24
N THR A 275 -0.08 -5.10 9.36
CA THR A 275 -0.60 -6.40 9.78
C THR A 275 -0.34 -7.48 8.75
N HIS A 276 0.00 -8.70 9.20
CA HIS A 276 0.18 -9.89 8.37
C HIS A 276 1.22 -9.76 7.23
N THR A 277 2.18 -8.83 7.33
CA THR A 277 3.29 -8.73 6.38
C THR A 277 4.25 -9.92 6.56
N ASP A 278 4.78 -10.46 5.47
CA ASP A 278 5.74 -11.58 5.49
C ASP A 278 7.11 -11.15 4.94
N SER A 279 8.16 -11.40 5.73
CA SER A 279 9.56 -11.12 5.35
C SER A 279 9.78 -9.69 4.83
N ALA A 280 9.20 -8.70 5.50
CA ALA A 280 9.18 -7.31 5.05
C ALA A 280 10.40 -6.51 5.52
N LEU A 281 10.75 -5.47 4.78
CA LEU A 281 11.67 -4.41 5.22
C LEU A 281 10.85 -3.16 5.54
N ILE A 282 10.79 -2.77 6.81
CA ILE A 282 9.92 -1.70 7.31
C ILE A 282 10.78 -0.57 7.88
N ASN A 283 10.58 0.65 7.38
CA ASN A 283 11.26 1.85 7.87
C ASN A 283 10.27 2.98 8.19
N VAL A 284 10.12 3.28 9.47
CA VAL A 284 9.13 4.23 9.99
C VAL A 284 9.83 5.29 10.83
N SER A 285 9.64 6.56 10.49
CA SER A 285 10.19 7.67 11.28
C SER A 285 9.46 7.86 12.62
N GLY A 286 8.14 7.65 12.63
CA GLY A 286 7.27 7.79 13.80
C GLY A 286 7.07 6.48 14.56
N ALA A 287 5.87 6.33 15.12
CA ALA A 287 5.47 5.12 15.81
C ALA A 287 5.04 4.02 14.83
N LEU A 288 5.44 2.78 15.10
CA LEU A 288 4.99 1.59 14.39
C LEU A 288 4.13 0.73 15.31
N THR A 289 2.95 0.33 14.84
CA THR A 289 2.23 -0.83 15.38
C THR A 289 2.34 -1.96 14.36
N PHE A 290 2.97 -3.06 14.74
CA PHE A 290 3.17 -4.24 13.90
C PHE A 290 2.39 -5.41 14.47
N VAL A 291 1.50 -6.02 13.68
CA VAL A 291 0.63 -7.11 14.16
C VAL A 291 0.68 -8.33 13.27
N GLY A 292 1.18 -9.44 13.82
CA GLY A 292 0.96 -10.74 13.22
C GLY A 292 1.78 -11.01 11.95
N GLY A 293 2.83 -10.23 11.69
CA GLY A 293 3.73 -10.51 10.58
C GLY A 293 4.63 -11.72 10.84
N THR A 294 5.20 -12.27 9.76
CA THR A 294 5.95 -13.54 9.76
C THR A 294 7.26 -13.42 8.99
N GLY A 295 8.06 -14.49 9.03
CA GLY A 295 9.28 -14.57 8.24
C GLY A 295 10.39 -13.66 8.77
N ASP A 296 11.41 -13.45 7.93
CA ASP A 296 12.57 -12.63 8.26
C ASP A 296 12.26 -11.16 7.99
N THR A 297 11.81 -10.46 9.03
CA THR A 297 11.31 -9.09 8.93
C THR A 297 12.28 -8.13 9.59
N THR A 298 12.77 -7.15 8.83
CA THR A 298 13.60 -6.06 9.36
C THR A 298 12.73 -4.84 9.64
N ILE A 299 12.87 -4.27 10.84
CA ILE A 299 12.06 -3.17 11.34
C ILE A 299 12.97 -2.08 11.89
N THR A 300 12.92 -0.89 11.29
CA THR A 300 13.45 0.34 11.87
C THR A 300 12.28 1.28 12.17
N ALA A 301 12.13 1.70 13.42
CA ALA A 301 11.03 2.57 13.83
C ALA A 301 11.48 3.62 14.85
N GLY A 302 10.78 4.76 14.93
CA GLY A 302 10.93 5.71 16.03
C GLY A 302 10.68 5.05 17.38
N GLN A 303 9.48 4.45 17.50
CA GLN A 303 9.04 3.58 18.58
C GLN A 303 8.23 2.45 17.95
N ALA A 304 8.34 1.21 18.44
CA ALA A 304 7.52 0.11 17.96
C ALA A 304 6.71 -0.56 19.08
N THR A 305 5.49 -0.95 18.72
CA THR A 305 4.71 -1.97 19.43
C THR A 305 4.51 -3.14 18.49
N ILE A 306 5.15 -4.27 18.79
CA ILE A 306 5.22 -5.45 17.95
C ILE A 306 4.46 -6.59 18.62
N PHE A 307 3.43 -7.09 17.96
CA PHE A 307 2.74 -8.32 18.32
C PHE A 307 3.19 -9.41 17.35
N GLY A 308 3.95 -10.38 17.86
CA GLY A 308 4.54 -11.45 17.07
C GLY A 308 3.53 -12.43 16.48
N SER A 309 4.03 -13.38 15.69
CA SER A 309 3.27 -14.50 15.12
C SER A 309 4.22 -15.67 14.89
N ASN A 310 3.67 -16.87 14.72
CA ASN A 310 4.45 -18.06 14.47
C ASN A 310 5.43 -17.88 13.29
N ASN A 311 6.70 -18.20 13.54
CA ASN A 311 7.83 -18.06 12.61
C ASN A 311 8.23 -16.62 12.28
N LEU A 312 7.89 -15.65 13.14
CA LEU A 312 8.48 -14.32 13.04
C LEU A 312 9.95 -14.34 13.49
N ASN A 313 10.84 -13.88 12.64
CA ASN A 313 12.19 -13.45 12.99
C ASN A 313 12.29 -11.94 12.77
N ALA A 314 12.14 -11.16 13.84
CA ALA A 314 12.13 -9.71 13.79
C ALA A 314 13.52 -9.14 14.11
N HIS A 315 14.17 -8.51 13.13
CA HIS A 315 15.38 -7.71 13.35
C HIS A 315 14.98 -6.26 13.58
N PHE A 316 15.14 -5.78 14.81
CA PHE A 316 14.59 -4.51 15.25
C PHE A 316 15.65 -3.47 15.61
N ASP A 317 15.46 -2.24 15.13
CA ASP A 317 16.23 -1.06 15.49
C ASP A 317 15.29 0.10 15.86
N GLY A 318 15.25 0.44 17.16
CA GLY A 318 14.54 1.61 17.67
C GLY A 318 15.38 2.87 17.52
N THR A 319 14.76 3.99 17.13
CA THR A 319 15.50 5.20 16.76
C THR A 319 15.17 6.44 17.60
N SER A 320 14.12 6.42 18.43
CA SER A 320 13.74 7.59 19.24
C SER A 320 13.23 7.30 20.66
N ALA A 321 12.69 6.11 20.93
CA ALA A 321 12.14 5.76 22.23
C ALA A 321 12.09 4.25 22.46
N ASP A 322 11.82 3.87 23.71
CA ASP A 322 11.66 2.48 24.13
C ASP A 322 10.49 1.81 23.39
N SER A 323 10.63 0.51 23.14
CA SER A 323 9.71 -0.27 22.31
C SER A 323 9.21 -1.53 23.02
N LEU A 324 8.03 -2.00 22.61
CA LEU A 324 7.35 -3.16 23.18
C LEU A 324 7.30 -4.29 22.15
N PHE A 325 7.69 -5.49 22.56
CA PHE A 325 7.48 -6.73 21.83
C PHE A 325 6.64 -7.69 22.67
N VAL A 326 5.61 -8.28 22.07
CA VAL A 326 4.75 -9.29 22.68
C VAL A 326 4.71 -10.51 21.78
N ALA A 327 5.31 -11.61 22.24
CA ALA A 327 5.25 -12.90 21.57
C ALA A 327 3.82 -13.49 21.61
N ASN A 328 3.50 -14.35 20.65
CA ASN A 328 2.19 -15.00 20.53
C ASN A 328 2.38 -16.53 20.44
N ASP A 329 1.51 -17.24 19.74
CA ASP A 329 1.64 -18.69 19.57
C ASP A 329 2.61 -19.02 18.43
N GLY A 330 3.59 -19.87 18.72
CA GLY A 330 4.59 -20.30 17.76
C GLY A 330 6.03 -19.98 18.16
N ASN A 331 6.93 -20.18 17.21
CA ASN A 331 8.34 -19.86 17.40
C ASN A 331 8.60 -18.42 16.96
N GLU A 332 9.09 -17.59 17.86
CA GLU A 332 9.37 -16.17 17.58
C GLU A 332 10.78 -15.78 18.00
N THR A 333 11.41 -14.93 17.18
CA THR A 333 12.68 -14.27 17.49
C THR A 333 12.50 -12.76 17.44
N LEU A 334 13.00 -12.08 18.47
CA LEU A 334 13.28 -10.65 18.47
C LEU A 334 14.79 -10.48 18.59
N ASP A 335 15.38 -9.94 17.55
CA ASP A 335 16.76 -9.49 17.53
C ASP A 335 16.81 -7.96 17.59
N GLY A 336 16.94 -7.43 18.80
CA GLY A 336 17.07 -6.00 19.09
C GLY A 336 18.51 -5.51 19.22
N ALA A 337 19.51 -6.30 18.82
CA ALA A 337 20.92 -6.02 19.09
C ALA A 337 21.43 -4.67 18.55
N SER A 338 20.76 -4.12 17.54
CA SER A 338 21.09 -2.82 16.95
C SER A 338 20.46 -1.64 17.68
N SER A 339 19.44 -1.85 18.51
CA SER A 339 18.69 -0.79 19.18
C SER A 339 19.53 -0.05 20.23
N ALA A 340 19.51 1.28 20.16
CA ALA A 340 20.06 2.15 21.19
C ALA A 340 19.05 2.52 22.30
N PHE A 341 17.81 2.06 22.17
CA PHE A 341 16.70 2.34 23.10
C PHE A 341 16.18 1.06 23.73
N GLY A 342 15.52 1.20 24.88
CA GLY A 342 15.10 0.06 25.68
C GLY A 342 14.04 -0.78 24.99
N ILE A 343 14.13 -2.08 25.18
CA ILE A 343 13.19 -3.07 24.65
C ILE A 343 12.52 -3.77 25.81
N HIS A 344 11.19 -3.75 25.81
CA HIS A 344 10.38 -4.57 26.69
C HIS A 344 9.82 -5.73 25.88
N ALA A 345 10.44 -6.90 26.00
CA ALA A 345 10.02 -8.12 25.32
C ALA A 345 9.30 -9.05 26.30
N PHE A 346 8.05 -9.37 25.99
CA PHE A 346 7.23 -10.28 26.76
C PHE A 346 6.93 -11.55 25.96
N GLY A 347 7.29 -12.68 26.55
CA GLY A 347 6.92 -13.99 26.06
C GLY A 347 5.42 -14.23 26.15
N ASN A 348 4.97 -15.22 25.37
CA ASN A 348 3.59 -15.64 25.27
C ASN A 348 3.02 -16.17 26.60
N VAL A 349 1.73 -16.52 26.61
CA VAL A 349 0.94 -16.78 27.83
C VAL A 349 0.32 -18.17 27.83
N VAL A 350 -0.25 -18.59 28.97
CA VAL A 350 -0.91 -19.89 29.11
C VAL A 350 -1.92 -20.13 27.98
N GLY A 351 -1.83 -21.30 27.34
CA GLY A 351 -2.66 -21.68 26.20
C GLY A 351 -1.95 -21.57 24.85
N THR A 352 -0.72 -21.06 24.80
CA THR A 352 0.14 -21.02 23.61
C THR A 352 1.26 -22.08 23.68
N THR A 353 2.03 -22.16 22.60
CA THR A 353 3.14 -23.08 22.38
C THR A 353 4.30 -22.37 21.67
N GLY A 354 5.41 -23.11 21.47
CA GLY A 354 6.58 -22.64 20.73
C GLY A 354 7.70 -22.10 21.62
N THR A 355 8.75 -21.58 20.99
CA THR A 355 9.97 -21.10 21.67
C THR A 355 10.24 -19.64 21.35
N GLN A 356 10.85 -18.91 22.29
CA GLN A 356 11.19 -17.50 22.10
C GLN A 356 12.70 -17.27 22.14
N THR A 357 13.21 -16.43 21.25
CA THR A 357 14.57 -15.88 21.34
C THR A 357 14.49 -14.38 21.44
N PHE A 358 14.92 -13.80 22.55
CA PHE A 358 14.97 -12.35 22.75
C PHE A 358 16.40 -11.88 22.90
N ILE A 359 16.79 -10.90 22.10
CA ILE A 359 18.08 -10.22 22.15
C ILE A 359 17.80 -8.74 22.36
N GLY A 360 18.26 -8.20 23.49
CA GLY A 360 18.21 -6.78 23.82
C GLY A 360 19.26 -5.97 23.05
N GLY A 361 19.23 -4.66 23.25
CA GLY A 361 20.08 -3.69 22.59
C GLY A 361 21.25 -3.23 23.46
N SER A 362 21.51 -1.93 23.45
CA SER A 362 22.54 -1.29 24.30
C SER A 362 21.98 -0.53 25.51
N ALA A 363 20.66 -0.31 25.52
CA ALA A 363 19.94 0.33 26.61
C ALA A 363 19.52 -0.69 27.68
N SER A 364 18.73 -0.25 28.67
CA SER A 364 18.18 -1.17 29.66
C SER A 364 16.98 -1.88 29.09
N ASP A 365 17.09 -3.21 28.96
CA ASP A 365 16.05 -4.06 28.40
C ASP A 365 15.33 -4.88 29.48
N THR A 366 14.08 -5.22 29.21
CA THR A 366 13.28 -6.13 30.03
C THR A 366 12.86 -7.31 29.17
N LEU A 367 13.40 -8.49 29.46
CA LEU A 367 13.17 -9.71 28.68
C LEU A 367 12.46 -10.73 29.56
N VAL A 368 11.17 -10.93 29.34
CA VAL A 368 10.32 -11.81 30.17
C VAL A 368 10.00 -13.07 29.40
N ALA A 369 10.37 -14.24 29.92
CA ALA A 369 10.09 -15.51 29.28
C ALA A 369 8.59 -15.85 29.22
N GLY A 370 8.22 -16.61 28.19
CA GLY A 370 6.88 -17.11 27.93
C GLY A 370 6.72 -18.58 28.29
N VAL A 371 5.66 -19.19 27.74
CA VAL A 371 5.48 -20.63 27.70
C VAL A 371 6.48 -21.26 26.72
N GLY A 372 6.98 -22.44 27.09
CA GLY A 372 7.97 -23.16 26.29
C GLY A 372 9.37 -22.61 26.51
N ASN A 373 10.34 -23.17 25.79
CA ASN A 373 11.73 -22.81 26.02
C ASN A 373 12.01 -21.39 25.49
N ALA A 374 12.79 -20.62 26.25
CA ALA A 374 13.20 -19.28 25.85
C ALA A 374 14.71 -19.08 25.99
N THR A 375 15.29 -18.34 25.04
CA THR A 375 16.68 -17.87 25.08
C THR A 375 16.67 -16.35 25.19
N LEU A 376 17.29 -15.82 26.23
CA LEU A 376 17.33 -14.40 26.54
C LEU A 376 18.78 -13.92 26.51
N THR A 377 19.06 -12.87 25.74
CA THR A 377 20.35 -12.18 25.68
C THR A 377 20.08 -10.72 25.99
N GLY A 378 20.61 -10.20 27.10
CA GLY A 378 20.41 -8.82 27.51
C GLY A 378 21.03 -7.82 26.54
N GLY A 379 22.14 -8.19 25.89
CA GLY A 379 22.87 -7.31 24.99
C GLY A 379 24.02 -6.59 25.70
N SER A 380 24.44 -5.48 25.12
CA SER A 380 25.58 -4.72 25.64
C SER A 380 25.11 -3.52 26.46
N GLY A 381 26.02 -2.82 27.14
CA GLY A 381 25.69 -1.54 27.74
C GLY A 381 25.00 -1.64 29.10
N ALA A 382 23.75 -1.18 29.20
CA ALA A 382 23.07 -0.99 30.48
C ALA A 382 22.61 -2.31 31.12
N ALA A 383 22.22 -2.22 32.40
CA ALA A 383 21.69 -3.36 33.13
C ALA A 383 20.30 -3.76 32.63
N ASN A 384 20.09 -5.07 32.51
CA ASN A 384 18.88 -5.69 31.99
C ASN A 384 18.09 -6.43 33.09
N VAL A 385 16.80 -6.63 32.84
CA VAL A 385 15.91 -7.42 33.69
C VAL A 385 15.46 -8.66 32.94
N PHE A 386 15.73 -9.84 33.51
CA PHE A 386 15.29 -11.13 32.99
C PHE A 386 14.11 -11.64 33.83
N GLY A 387 12.91 -11.67 33.26
CA GLY A 387 11.68 -12.00 33.98
C GLY A 387 11.22 -13.44 33.80
N PHE A 388 10.78 -14.07 34.88
CA PHE A 388 10.15 -15.39 34.89
C PHE A 388 8.89 -15.35 35.76
N ARG A 389 7.82 -16.01 35.31
CA ARG A 389 6.49 -15.93 35.93
C ARG A 389 6.06 -17.32 36.40
N ASP A 390 5.60 -17.44 37.63
CA ASP A 390 4.92 -18.65 38.08
C ASP A 390 3.53 -18.76 37.44
N GLY A 391 2.95 -19.96 37.43
CA GLY A 391 1.63 -20.20 36.85
C GLY A 391 1.58 -20.23 35.31
N ILE A 392 2.74 -20.10 34.64
CA ILE A 392 2.89 -20.48 33.23
C ILE A 392 3.38 -21.93 33.14
N ALA A 393 3.23 -22.58 31.99
CA ALA A 393 3.73 -23.95 31.84
C ALA A 393 5.27 -23.94 31.95
N GLY A 394 5.81 -24.53 33.02
CA GLY A 394 7.24 -24.51 33.29
C GLY A 394 8.07 -25.05 32.13
N ALA A 395 9.27 -24.50 31.94
CA ALA A 395 10.11 -24.77 30.77
C ALA A 395 11.61 -24.64 31.04
N ASP A 396 12.43 -24.92 30.03
CA ASP A 396 13.87 -24.73 30.07
C ASP A 396 14.22 -23.37 29.45
N TYR A 397 14.69 -22.44 30.28
CA TYR A 397 15.12 -21.10 29.90
C TYR A 397 16.64 -20.97 29.93
N THR A 398 17.18 -20.15 29.04
CA THR A 398 18.61 -19.84 28.98
C THR A 398 18.82 -18.34 28.96
N ILE A 399 19.67 -17.83 29.84
CA ILE A 399 20.21 -16.47 29.77
C ILE A 399 21.65 -16.59 29.30
N THR A 400 21.97 -15.99 28.16
CA THR A 400 23.25 -16.20 27.45
C THR A 400 24.38 -15.32 27.96
N ASP A 401 24.04 -14.18 28.58
CA ASP A 401 25.00 -13.11 28.86
C ASP A 401 24.73 -12.42 30.21
N PHE A 402 24.19 -13.13 31.20
CA PHE A 402 23.79 -12.51 32.47
C PHE A 402 24.93 -11.73 33.15
N GLY A 403 26.19 -12.15 32.98
CA GLY A 403 27.37 -11.45 33.49
C GLY A 403 27.85 -10.25 32.65
N SER A 404 27.20 -9.92 31.53
CA SER A 404 27.67 -8.90 30.57
C SER A 404 27.62 -7.46 31.12
N ALA A 405 26.66 -7.17 31.99
CA ALA A 405 26.49 -5.85 32.60
C ALA A 405 26.34 -5.96 34.12
N ALA A 406 27.05 -5.08 34.84
CA ALA A 406 26.88 -4.94 36.28
C ALA A 406 25.47 -4.40 36.57
N GLY A 407 24.68 -5.17 37.32
CA GLY A 407 23.30 -4.81 37.65
C GLY A 407 22.24 -5.60 36.88
N ASN A 408 22.64 -6.48 35.94
CA ASN A 408 21.72 -7.49 35.40
C ASN A 408 21.03 -8.22 36.55
N SER A 409 19.71 -8.33 36.46
CA SER A 409 18.87 -8.87 37.51
C SER A 409 17.81 -9.80 36.96
N VAL A 410 17.36 -10.70 37.82
CA VAL A 410 16.26 -11.62 37.53
C VAL A 410 15.03 -11.13 38.30
N LEU A 411 13.89 -11.02 37.62
CA LEU A 411 12.61 -10.76 38.26
C LEU A 411 11.80 -12.05 38.32
N LEU A 412 11.51 -12.53 39.54
CA LEU A 412 10.61 -13.65 39.77
C LEU A 412 9.23 -13.13 40.11
N VAL A 413 8.24 -13.44 39.29
CA VAL A 413 6.85 -13.00 39.47
C VAL A 413 6.03 -14.17 40.01
N ASP A 414 5.31 -13.95 41.12
CA ASP A 414 4.37 -14.87 41.76
C ASP A 414 4.96 -16.19 42.33
N TYR A 415 6.27 -16.41 42.27
CA TYR A 415 6.94 -17.57 42.90
C TYR A 415 6.95 -17.55 44.44
N ASP A 416 6.65 -16.41 45.07
CA ASP A 416 6.39 -16.29 46.50
C ASP A 416 7.52 -16.71 47.47
N TYR A 417 8.76 -16.80 47.02
CA TYR A 417 9.91 -17.10 47.87
C TYR A 417 10.24 -15.95 48.84
N THR A 418 10.52 -16.26 50.10
CA THR A 418 11.36 -15.36 50.93
C THR A 418 12.82 -15.48 50.53
N ALA A 419 13.66 -14.48 50.83
CA ALA A 419 15.09 -14.52 50.52
C ALA A 419 15.82 -15.76 51.09
N SER A 420 15.48 -16.18 52.32
CA SER A 420 16.07 -17.36 52.95
C SER A 420 15.65 -18.67 52.28
N GLN A 421 14.38 -18.78 51.87
CA GLN A 421 13.88 -19.95 51.15
C GLN A 421 14.52 -20.04 49.77
N PHE A 422 14.62 -18.93 49.04
CA PHE A 422 15.24 -18.91 47.73
C PHE A 422 16.71 -19.36 47.79
N GLN A 423 17.46 -18.90 48.80
CA GLN A 423 18.83 -19.36 49.01
C GLN A 423 18.88 -20.89 49.23
N GLN A 424 18.10 -21.41 50.18
CA GLN A 424 18.17 -22.82 50.57
C GLN A 424 17.61 -23.79 49.53
N ASP A 425 16.52 -23.41 48.86
CA ASP A 425 15.75 -24.30 48.00
C ASP A 425 16.08 -24.15 46.52
N VAL A 426 16.70 -23.05 46.11
CA VAL A 426 17.03 -22.78 44.70
C VAL A 426 18.54 -22.63 44.51
N LEU A 427 19.17 -21.66 45.19
CA LEU A 427 20.59 -21.35 44.94
C LEU A 427 21.55 -22.44 45.47
N ASP A 428 21.35 -22.93 46.70
CA ASP A 428 22.19 -23.99 47.30
C ASP A 428 22.05 -25.34 46.55
N LYS A 429 20.96 -25.50 45.79
CA LYS A 429 20.65 -26.70 45.00
C LYS A 429 20.93 -26.51 43.50
N ALA A 430 21.53 -25.40 43.10
CA ALA A 430 21.86 -25.13 41.71
C ALA A 430 22.82 -26.20 41.15
N ALA A 431 22.61 -26.55 39.88
CA ALA A 431 23.48 -27.47 39.16
C ALA A 431 24.57 -26.66 38.43
N HIS A 432 25.83 -27.08 38.57
CA HIS A 432 26.96 -26.46 37.88
C HIS A 432 27.53 -27.40 36.81
N ASN A 433 27.66 -26.91 35.58
CA ASN A 433 28.27 -27.64 34.47
C ASN A 433 29.26 -26.75 33.73
N GLY A 434 30.56 -26.94 34.01
CA GLY A 434 31.60 -26.01 33.55
C GLY A 434 31.41 -24.63 34.18
N SER A 435 31.35 -23.60 33.36
CA SER A 435 31.09 -22.21 33.78
C SER A 435 29.60 -21.87 33.89
N ASN A 436 28.69 -22.80 33.57
CA ASN A 436 27.26 -22.54 33.57
C ASN A 436 26.63 -22.95 34.90
N THR A 437 25.67 -22.17 35.36
CA THR A 437 24.85 -22.47 36.54
C THR A 437 23.39 -22.61 36.13
N THR A 438 22.73 -23.68 36.54
CA THR A 438 21.30 -23.91 36.29
C THR A 438 20.55 -23.99 37.61
N ILE A 439 19.55 -23.13 37.80
CA ILE A 439 18.62 -23.19 38.92
C ILE A 439 17.31 -23.86 38.49
N THR A 440 16.62 -24.48 39.45
CA THR A 440 15.28 -25.05 39.23
C THR A 440 14.29 -24.39 40.19
N LEU A 441 13.19 -23.86 39.65
CA LEU A 441 12.14 -23.18 40.41
C LEU A 441 11.04 -24.16 40.84
N ALA A 442 10.10 -23.71 41.67
CA ALA A 442 9.07 -24.54 42.30
C ALA A 442 8.08 -25.19 41.31
N ASP A 443 7.87 -24.55 40.16
CA ASP A 443 7.07 -25.05 39.03
C ASP A 443 7.84 -26.03 38.13
N ASN A 444 9.09 -26.36 38.48
CA ASN A 444 10.07 -27.14 37.72
C ASN A 444 10.66 -26.41 36.50
N SER A 445 10.41 -25.11 36.33
CA SER A 445 11.14 -24.30 35.36
C SER A 445 12.63 -24.32 35.68
N LYS A 446 13.47 -24.46 34.65
CA LYS A 446 14.92 -24.39 34.79
C LYS A 446 15.43 -23.14 34.12
N ILE A 447 16.31 -22.42 34.81
CA ILE A 447 16.97 -21.24 34.24
C ILE A 447 18.47 -21.53 34.24
N THR A 448 19.04 -21.60 33.04
CA THR A 448 20.48 -21.76 32.83
C THR A 448 21.12 -20.42 32.56
N PHE A 449 22.11 -20.05 33.37
CA PHE A 449 22.93 -18.88 33.21
C PHE A 449 24.25 -19.31 32.58
N VAL A 450 24.48 -18.88 31.35
CA VAL A 450 25.70 -19.20 30.60
C VAL A 450 26.85 -18.35 31.13
N ASP A 451 28.01 -18.98 31.34
CA ASP A 451 29.24 -18.34 31.82
C ASP A 451 29.09 -17.56 33.15
N VAL A 452 28.20 -18.04 34.03
CA VAL A 452 28.03 -17.54 35.40
C VAL A 452 28.26 -18.67 36.38
N SER A 453 29.35 -18.60 37.15
CA SER A 453 29.69 -19.60 38.16
C SER A 453 28.93 -19.43 39.48
N ASP A 454 28.54 -18.20 39.81
CA ASP A 454 28.01 -17.84 41.12
C ASP A 454 26.80 -16.90 40.99
N LEU A 455 25.76 -17.20 41.76
CA LEU A 455 24.53 -16.42 41.85
C LEU A 455 24.27 -16.06 43.32
N THR A 456 23.75 -14.87 43.56
CA THR A 456 23.43 -14.35 44.90
C THR A 456 22.00 -13.83 44.95
N THR A 457 21.38 -13.87 46.13
CA THR A 457 19.99 -13.40 46.31
C THR A 457 19.77 -11.93 45.90
N ASN A 458 20.79 -11.08 45.97
CA ASN A 458 20.68 -9.66 45.58
C ASN A 458 20.47 -9.45 44.07
N GLN A 459 20.75 -10.47 43.25
CA GLN A 459 20.50 -10.44 41.81
C GLN A 459 19.05 -10.78 41.45
N PHE A 460 18.23 -11.15 42.43
CA PHE A 460 16.85 -11.60 42.23
C PHE A 460 15.87 -10.63 42.92
N GLY A 461 14.94 -10.07 42.14
CA GLY A 461 13.79 -9.31 42.59
C GLY A 461 12.52 -10.16 42.69
N GLY A 462 11.51 -9.63 43.38
CA GLY A 462 10.22 -10.33 43.58
C GLY A 462 10.20 -11.30 44.76
N LEU A 463 11.26 -11.31 45.59
CA LEU A 463 11.32 -12.07 46.84
C LEU A 463 10.56 -11.32 47.95
N LYS A 464 9.87 -12.08 48.82
CA LYS A 464 9.07 -11.58 49.96
C LYS A 464 9.90 -11.22 51.19
#